data_AF-A0AAW6KKS7-F1
#
_entry.id   AF-A0AAW6KKS7-F1
#
_cell.length_a   1.000
_cell.length_b   1.000
_cell.length_c   1.000
_cell.angle_alpha   90.00
_cell.angle_beta   90.00
_cell.angle_gamma   90.00
#
_symmetry.space_group_name_H-M   'P 1'
#
loop_
_entity.id
_entity.type
_entity.pdbx_description
1 polymer ?
#
loop_
_entity_poly.entity_id
_entity_poly.type
_entity_poly.pdbx_seq_one_letter_code
_entity_poly.pdbx_strand_id
1 'polypeptide(L)'
;MGYIVYTHFYSMNHLPKGNWIQSSASPNQAYNLNLYSVNKGGGTNSPSVRGELTTVATGERKNIYWGYEEEHVKIEWQDKYHVSINNNVLDVRTDIYDGRRE
;
A
#
# COMPACT_ATOMS: atom_id res chain seq x y z
N MET A 1 -11.75 -8.45 18.75
CA MET A 1 -11.46 -9.15 17.49
C MET A 1 -10.15 -8.53 17.01
N GLY A 2 -9.09 -9.33 17.00
CA GLY A 2 -7.72 -8.85 17.12
C GLY A 2 -7.21 -8.22 15.83
N TYR A 3 -6.78 -6.96 15.90
CA TYR A 3 -6.02 -6.30 14.86
C TYR A 3 -4.60 -6.86 14.91
N ILE A 4 -4.24 -7.72 13.96
CA ILE A 4 -2.87 -8.22 13.84
C ILE A 4 -2.06 -7.14 13.10
N VAL A 5 -1.42 -6.27 13.88
CA VAL A 5 -0.47 -5.27 13.39
C VAL A 5 0.92 -5.90 13.38
N TYR A 6 1.51 -6.12 12.19
CA TYR A 6 2.89 -6.58 12.06
C TYR A 6 3.83 -5.39 11.80
N THR A 7 4.52 -4.94 12.84
CA THR A 7 5.62 -3.97 12.71
C THR A 7 6.92 -4.72 12.41
N HIS A 8 7.28 -4.90 11.13
CA HIS A 8 8.65 -5.30 10.79
C HIS A 8 9.09 -4.67 9.46
N PHE A 9 9.91 -3.63 9.56
CA PHE A 9 10.40 -2.79 8.47
C PHE A 9 11.37 -3.47 7.48
N TYR A 10 11.49 -4.80 7.43
CA TYR A 10 12.70 -5.43 6.84
C TYR A 10 12.54 -6.32 5.61
N SER A 11 11.40 -6.32 4.88
CA SER A 11 11.32 -7.17 3.66
C SER A 11 10.48 -6.64 2.49
N MET A 12 10.18 -5.34 2.43
CA MET A 12 9.47 -4.77 1.27
C MET A 12 10.36 -4.02 0.26
N ASN A 13 11.64 -3.80 0.55
CA ASN A 13 12.57 -3.11 -0.38
C ASN A 13 12.82 -3.87 -1.69
N HIS A 14 12.55 -5.18 -1.73
CA HIS A 14 12.77 -6.03 -2.90
C HIS A 14 11.50 -6.37 -3.67
N LEU A 15 10.39 -5.68 -3.41
CA LEU A 15 9.18 -5.90 -4.19
C LEU A 15 9.37 -5.39 -5.63
N PRO A 16 8.86 -6.11 -6.65
CA PRO A 16 8.87 -5.62 -8.03
C PRO A 16 8.25 -4.23 -8.08
N LYS A 17 8.76 -3.33 -8.94
CA LYS A 17 8.18 -2.00 -9.11
C LYS A 17 6.70 -2.06 -9.50
N GLY A 18 6.28 -3.13 -10.19
CA GLY A 18 4.95 -3.23 -10.76
C GLY A 18 4.70 -2.18 -11.84
N ASN A 19 3.51 -2.21 -12.42
CA ASN A 19 3.01 -1.17 -13.31
C ASN A 19 2.29 -0.12 -12.46
N TRP A 20 2.60 1.16 -12.68
CA TRP A 20 1.91 2.25 -11.99
C TRP A 20 0.41 2.20 -12.30
N ILE A 21 -0.42 2.29 -11.25
CA ILE A 21 -1.88 2.32 -11.36
C ILE A 21 -2.36 3.76 -11.18
N GLN A 22 -2.10 4.32 -9.99
CA GLN A 22 -2.54 5.65 -9.60
C GLN A 22 -1.70 6.16 -8.42
N SER A 23 -1.74 7.47 -8.21
CA SER A 23 -1.13 8.13 -7.05
C SER A 23 -2.17 9.00 -6.35
N SER A 24 -2.10 9.09 -5.02
CA SER A 24 -3.00 9.90 -4.22
C SER A 24 -2.24 10.62 -3.12
N ALA A 25 -2.33 11.95 -3.11
CA ALA A 25 -1.75 12.78 -2.07
C ALA A 25 -2.71 12.89 -0.88
N SER A 26 -2.14 12.81 0.32
CA SER A 26 -2.84 13.14 1.57
C SER A 26 -3.43 14.56 1.54
N PRO A 27 -4.54 14.82 2.25
CA PRO A 27 -5.17 16.15 2.32
C PRO A 27 -4.23 17.27 2.77
N ASN A 28 -3.23 16.95 3.61
CA ASN A 28 -2.22 17.90 4.08
C ASN A 28 -0.96 17.93 3.21
N GLN A 29 -0.92 17.18 2.10
CA GLN A 29 0.20 17.04 1.17
C GLN A 29 1.52 16.58 1.84
N ALA A 30 1.47 16.01 3.04
CA ALA A 30 2.65 15.52 3.75
C ALA A 30 3.09 14.14 3.23
N TYR A 31 2.14 13.38 2.71
CA TYR A 31 2.31 12.03 2.20
C TYR A 31 1.75 11.88 0.78
N ASN A 32 2.44 11.09 -0.02
CA ASN A 32 1.98 10.67 -1.35
C ASN A 32 1.96 9.15 -1.42
N LEU A 33 0.79 8.58 -1.67
CA LEU A 33 0.59 7.14 -1.80
C LEU A 33 0.54 6.76 -3.28
N ASN A 34 1.51 5.98 -3.72
CA ASN A 34 1.57 5.43 -5.07
C ASN A 34 1.17 3.96 -5.05
N LEU A 35 0.24 3.58 -5.94
CA LEU A 35 -0.15 2.19 -6.12
C LEU A 35 0.40 1.61 -7.41
N TYR A 36 0.82 0.35 -7.31
CA TYR A 36 1.41 -0.40 -8.40
C TYR A 36 0.78 -1.79 -8.51
N SER A 37 0.48 -2.21 -9.73
CA SER A 37 0.03 -3.56 -10.06
C SER A 37 1.24 -4.44 -10.31
N VAL A 38 1.42 -5.47 -9.49
CA VAL A 38 2.48 -6.45 -9.60
C VAL A 38 1.90 -7.74 -10.17
N ASN A 39 2.19 -7.99 -11.44
CA ASN A 39 1.91 -9.29 -12.05
C ASN A 39 2.89 -10.34 -11.52
N LYS A 40 2.37 -11.40 -10.91
CA LYS A 40 3.14 -12.62 -10.66
C LYS A 40 3.27 -13.34 -12.00
N GLY A 41 4.50 -13.41 -12.54
CA GLY A 41 4.73 -14.15 -13.79
C GLY A 41 4.28 -15.60 -13.68
N GLY A 42 3.56 -16.09 -14.69
CA GLY A 42 2.91 -17.41 -14.70
C GLY A 42 1.40 -17.24 -14.91
N GLY A 43 0.89 -17.68 -16.05
CA GLY A 43 -0.48 -17.44 -16.49
C GLY A 43 -1.53 -17.86 -15.45
N THR A 44 -2.56 -17.03 -15.33
CA THR A 44 -3.80 -17.25 -14.54
C THR A 44 -3.73 -16.94 -13.04
N ASN A 45 -2.85 -16.04 -12.61
CA ASN A 45 -2.91 -15.47 -11.25
C ASN A 45 -3.33 -14.00 -11.34
N SER A 46 -4.33 -13.61 -10.54
CA SER A 46 -4.74 -12.21 -10.41
C SER A 46 -3.55 -11.37 -9.93
N PRO A 47 -3.39 -10.12 -10.45
CA PRO A 47 -2.30 -9.26 -10.05
C PRO A 47 -2.35 -8.96 -8.54
N SER A 48 -1.19 -8.67 -7.96
CA SER A 48 -1.10 -8.15 -6.58
C SER A 48 -1.00 -6.62 -6.63
N VAL A 49 -1.52 -5.92 -5.64
CA VAL A 49 -1.41 -4.45 -5.57
C VAL A 49 -0.43 -4.06 -4.47
N ARG A 50 0.56 -3.25 -4.81
CA ARG A 50 1.53 -2.70 -3.87
C ARG A 50 1.26 -1.22 -3.65
N GLY A 51 1.19 -0.79 -2.39
CA GLY A 51 1.14 0.63 -2.02
C GLY A 51 2.44 1.12 -1.40
N GLU A 52 3.07 2.07 -2.06
CA GLU A 52 4.27 2.78 -1.63
C GLU A 52 3.91 4.19 -1.16
N LEU A 53 4.15 4.47 0.11
CA LEU A 53 4.02 5.79 0.71
C LEU A 53 5.35 6.54 0.63
N THR A 54 5.31 7.76 0.10
CA THR A 54 6.42 8.70 0.12
C THR A 54 6.10 9.85 1.08
N THR A 55 6.98 10.09 2.04
CA THR A 55 6.91 11.26 2.91
C THR A 55 7.55 12.44 2.19
N VAL A 56 6.79 13.51 1.96
CA VAL A 56 7.26 14.67 1.17
C VAL A 56 8.38 15.42 1.90
N ALA A 57 8.29 15.55 3.23
CA ALA A 57 9.25 16.31 4.02
C ALA A 57 10.67 15.68 4.04
N THR A 58 10.76 14.36 4.08
CA THR A 58 12.04 13.63 4.20
C THR A 58 12.47 12.94 2.90
N GLY A 59 11.55 12.78 1.94
CA GLY A 59 11.74 11.95 0.76
C GLY A 59 11.75 10.44 1.05
N GLU A 60 11.46 10.03 2.29
CA GLU A 60 11.46 8.63 2.70
C GLU A 60 10.33 7.87 2.02
N ARG A 61 10.65 6.69 1.47
CA ARG A 61 9.70 5.80 0.82
C ARG A 61 9.57 4.52 1.61
N LYS A 62 8.34 4.10 1.87
CA LYS A 62 8.05 2.84 2.55
C LYS A 62 6.82 2.19 1.93
N ASN A 63 6.77 0.87 1.97
CA ASN A 63 5.61 0.13 1.51
C ASN A 63 4.68 -0.13 2.69
N ILE A 64 3.41 0.23 2.53
CA ILE A 64 2.39 0.12 3.60
C ILE A 64 1.23 -0.81 3.21
N TYR A 65 1.17 -1.24 1.95
CA TYR A 65 0.07 -2.08 1.46
C TYR A 65 0.59 -3.16 0.51
N TRP A 66 0.19 -4.40 0.78
CA TRP A 66 0.34 -5.52 -0.13
C TRP A 66 -0.98 -6.28 -0.25
N GLY A 67 -1.69 -5.98 -1.33
CA GLY A 67 -2.92 -6.63 -1.76
C GLY A 67 -2.66 -7.92 -2.53
N TYR A 68 -3.29 -9.02 -2.12
CA TYR A 68 -3.20 -10.30 -2.82
C TYR A 68 -4.38 -10.47 -3.78
N GLU A 69 -4.11 -10.81 -5.04
CA GLU A 69 -5.14 -11.11 -6.04
C GLU A 69 -6.17 -9.99 -6.27
N GLU A 70 -5.71 -8.74 -6.29
CA GLU A 70 -6.53 -7.55 -6.52
C GLU A 70 -6.31 -6.97 -7.93
N GLU A 71 -7.33 -7.02 -8.78
CA GLU A 71 -7.31 -6.41 -10.12
C GLU A 71 -7.59 -4.90 -10.09
N HIS A 72 -8.51 -4.49 -9.22
CA HIS A 72 -8.93 -3.10 -9.05
C HIS A 72 -8.69 -2.66 -7.62
N VAL A 73 -8.23 -1.42 -7.45
CA VAL A 73 -7.98 -0.83 -6.14
C VAL A 73 -8.67 0.51 -6.04
N LYS A 74 -9.32 0.75 -4.89
CA LYS A 74 -9.95 2.02 -4.55
C LYS A 74 -9.17 2.67 -3.43
N ILE A 75 -8.78 3.94 -3.60
CA ILE A 75 -8.08 4.73 -2.57
C ILE A 75 -8.96 5.90 -2.14
N GLU A 76 -9.19 6.02 -0.85
CA GLU A 76 -9.91 7.15 -0.26
C GLU A 76 -9.22 7.59 1.03
N TRP A 77 -8.74 8.84 1.07
CA TRP A 77 -8.23 9.42 2.31
C TRP A 77 -9.39 9.78 3.22
N GLN A 78 -9.40 9.22 4.42
CA GLN A 78 -10.38 9.55 5.47
C GLN A 78 -9.95 10.82 6.21
N ASP A 79 -8.63 10.98 6.39
CA ASP A 79 -8.03 12.20 6.93
C ASP A 79 -6.56 12.31 6.48
N LYS A 80 -5.79 13.16 7.17
CA LYS A 80 -4.37 13.42 6.87
C LYS A 80 -3.42 12.25 7.16
N TYR A 81 -3.82 11.29 7.98
CA TYR A 81 -3.02 10.14 8.39
C TYR A 81 -3.70 8.80 8.07
N HIS A 82 -5.02 8.75 7.93
CA HIS A 82 -5.72 7.51 7.61
C HIS A 82 -6.16 7.47 6.15
N VAL A 83 -5.82 6.36 5.50
CA VAL A 83 -6.21 6.06 4.11
C VAL A 83 -6.94 4.72 4.06
N SER A 84 -8.02 4.67 3.30
CA SER A 84 -8.74 3.44 2.96
C SER A 84 -8.24 2.95 1.61
N ILE A 85 -7.73 1.71 1.57
CA ILE A 85 -7.30 1.02 0.36
C ILE A 85 -8.14 -0.26 0.24
N ASN A 86 -9.01 -0.32 -0.76
CA ASN A 86 -9.98 -1.40 -0.95
C ASN A 86 -10.77 -1.77 0.32
N ASN A 87 -11.33 -0.75 0.99
CA ASN A 87 -12.03 -0.83 2.27
C ASN A 87 -11.18 -1.16 3.51
N ASN A 88 -9.86 -1.35 3.36
CA ASN A 88 -8.94 -1.47 4.49
C ASN A 88 -8.41 -0.10 4.90
N VAL A 89 -8.78 0.35 6.10
CA VAL A 89 -8.31 1.63 6.66
C VAL A 89 -6.98 1.41 7.38
N LEU A 90 -5.97 2.20 7.01
CA LEU A 90 -4.61 2.12 7.51
C LEU A 90 -4.13 3.49 7.98
N ASP A 91 -3.50 3.56 9.15
CA ASP A 91 -2.70 4.71 9.56
C ASP A 91 -1.35 4.69 8.85
N VAL A 92 -1.12 5.63 7.93
CA VAL A 92 0.09 5.68 7.10
C VAL A 92 1.37 5.88 7.91
N ARG A 93 1.29 6.23 9.19
CA ARG A 93 2.45 6.42 10.07
C ARG A 93 2.96 5.08 10.61
N THR A 94 2.06 4.18 10.97
CA THR A 94 2.39 2.96 11.72
C THR A 94 1.92 1.67 11.07
N ASP A 95 0.81 1.68 10.34
CA ASP A 95 0.18 0.48 9.84
C ASP A 95 0.78 -0.01 8.53
N ILE A 96 0.76 -1.33 8.39
CA ILE A 96 1.18 -2.06 7.21
C ILE A 96 0.16 -3.18 7.00
N TYR A 97 -0.41 -3.25 5.81
CA TYR A 97 -1.32 -4.33 5.41
C TYR A 97 -0.59 -5.36 4.54
N ASP A 98 -0.71 -6.64 4.90
CA ASP A 98 -0.20 -7.77 4.13
C ASP A 98 -1.29 -8.82 3.93
N GLY A 99 -1.98 -8.76 2.79
CA GLY A 99 -3.07 -9.67 2.43
C GLY A 99 -2.65 -11.11 2.15
N ARG A 100 -1.38 -11.49 2.33
CA ARG A 100 -0.95 -12.90 2.27
C ARG A 100 -1.13 -13.63 3.60
N ARG A 101 -1.42 -12.89 4.67
CA ARG A 101 -1.52 -13.40 6.04
C ARG A 101 -2.96 -13.42 6.58
N GLU A 102 -3.93 -13.03 5.75
CA GLU A 102 -5.36 -13.13 6.06
C GLU A 102 -5.92 -14.50 5.66
#